data_AF-A0A1D3K7B5-F1
#
_entry.id   AF-A0A1D3K7B5-F1
#
_cell.length_a   1.000
_cell.length_b   1.000
_cell.length_c   1.000
_cell.angle_alpha   90.00
_cell.angle_beta   90.00
_cell.angle_gamma   90.00
#
_symmetry.space_group_name_H-M   'P 1'
#
loop_
_entity.id
_entity.type
_entity.pdbx_description
1 polymer ?
#
loop_
_entity_poly.entity_id
_entity_poly.type
_entity_poly.pdbx_seq_one_letter_code
_entity_poly.pdbx_strand_id
1 'polypeptide(L)'
;MHNALDMLNVCIAPTRLCNLSCTHCYVDPVLLRDKSMMHEATYRESYQRIEELFRRDKKVTKINVELLGGELTMMPLKFWERNLPWTLKTMKAWETLYDAEAALIWCTNLIFKDSGYVDLLNAVGTEYGYGIDIFVPWEPDTNRFLKNDKLLPRYFSTLEAITGIKRKTLCITMSRGVIERGPQFIVDEFVSRGITDISCDMLYPAGSGKSYFLKTCTYGDVSDYLLELNSLVPKGVTISPLVEMRTASRSGEHYHYPGNDSYDIEIEPNGQVTFNSSYTGDESVFPTQALSVHDPRFSEKAIFNNTPEYVARHRMPYKACGTCKFALTCSGGWAWHKDLDPNMSSLIASGDCSGLKRVWEFADETTSGRLDRSGYLKRTEARSRQGSMTKRLVKNAVARGKDVPLIEDSVAGNYEKYFTEFDRARLVAMKPGMLFDKTWVERLFFYDAIGAQVDDYPGWYAEAGDEGGEELFRHIVYGNFQFLEFDPVAVFNEILYRGEWDLSKLIIQTIHELEGCLPVRAESIGGSHEEMIHFCGLVIQIRKRAV
;
A
#
# COMPACT_ATOMS: atom_id res chain seq x y z
N MET A 1 10.42 -4.13 11.91
CA MET A 1 10.71 -2.84 11.27
C MET A 1 9.39 -2.20 10.92
N HIS A 2 9.26 -0.91 11.22
CA HIS A 2 8.04 -0.14 11.02
C HIS A 2 7.89 0.28 9.56
N ASN A 3 6.77 -0.04 8.91
CA ASN A 3 6.44 0.48 7.59
C ASN A 3 5.26 1.42 7.79
N ALA A 4 5.42 2.70 7.43
CA ALA A 4 4.40 3.72 7.65
C ALA A 4 3.21 3.58 6.66
N LEU A 5 2.60 2.40 6.53
CA LEU A 5 1.50 2.22 5.58
C LEU A 5 0.27 3.04 6.03
N ASP A 6 -0.16 4.00 5.22
CA ASP A 6 -1.30 4.88 5.56
C ASP A 6 -2.20 5.26 4.37
N MET A 7 -2.00 4.65 3.19
CA MET A 7 -2.82 4.89 2.00
C MET A 7 -3.86 3.79 1.77
N LEU A 8 -5.09 4.23 1.46
CA LEU A 8 -6.15 3.41 0.90
C LEU A 8 -6.13 3.55 -0.62
N ASN A 9 -5.48 2.60 -1.31
CA ASN A 9 -5.56 2.49 -2.76
C ASN A 9 -6.78 1.65 -3.15
N VAL A 10 -7.65 2.22 -3.98
CA VAL A 10 -8.83 1.51 -4.49
C VAL A 10 -8.90 1.63 -6.00
N CYS A 11 -8.79 0.48 -6.64
CA CYS A 11 -8.92 0.30 -8.06
C CYS A 11 -10.38 -0.03 -8.40
N ILE A 12 -11.06 0.87 -9.10
CA ILE A 12 -12.39 0.59 -9.63
C ILE A 12 -12.21 0.16 -11.08
N ALA A 13 -12.75 -1.01 -11.44
CA ALA A 13 -12.79 -1.53 -12.80
C ALA A 13 -14.21 -1.44 -13.37
N PRO A 14 -14.62 -0.30 -13.99
CA PRO A 14 -15.96 -0.17 -14.57
C PRO A 14 -16.22 -1.17 -15.69
N THR A 15 -15.17 -1.64 -16.36
CA THR A 15 -15.23 -2.72 -17.34
C THR A 15 -13.88 -3.41 -17.44
N ARG A 16 -13.88 -4.72 -17.71
CA ARG A 16 -12.67 -5.45 -18.09
C ARG A 16 -12.42 -5.44 -19.61
N LEU A 17 -13.38 -4.97 -20.41
CA LEU A 17 -13.24 -4.93 -21.86
C LEU A 17 -12.07 -4.04 -22.28
N CYS A 18 -11.16 -4.58 -23.09
CA CYS A 18 -10.05 -3.81 -23.66
C CYS A 18 -9.99 -3.97 -25.19
N ASN A 19 -9.52 -2.93 -25.86
CA ASN A 19 -9.27 -2.92 -27.30
C ASN A 19 -7.84 -3.32 -27.68
N LEU A 20 -6.97 -3.57 -26.69
CA LEU A 20 -5.60 -4.05 -26.85
C LEU A 20 -5.42 -5.43 -26.19
N SER A 21 -4.29 -6.07 -26.50
CA SER A 21 -3.88 -7.36 -25.93
C SER A 21 -2.37 -7.34 -25.68
N CYS A 22 -1.98 -6.54 -24.69
CA CYS A 22 -0.59 -6.36 -24.29
C CYS A 22 -0.05 -7.65 -23.65
N THR A 23 1.15 -8.05 -24.04
CA THR A 23 1.75 -9.32 -23.59
C THR A 23 2.22 -9.31 -22.13
N HIS A 24 2.36 -8.13 -21.52
CA HIS A 24 2.72 -7.96 -20.11
C HIS A 24 1.51 -7.68 -19.21
N CYS A 25 0.29 -7.66 -19.75
CA CYS A 25 -0.89 -7.27 -18.99
C CYS A 25 -1.14 -8.25 -17.84
N TYR A 26 -1.33 -7.72 -16.63
CA TYR A 26 -1.65 -8.50 -15.44
C TYR A 26 -3.10 -9.00 -15.43
N VAL A 27 -3.97 -8.41 -16.26
CA VAL A 27 -5.36 -8.86 -16.42
C VAL A 27 -5.40 -10.14 -17.25
N ASP A 28 -6.16 -11.13 -16.77
CA ASP A 28 -6.39 -12.39 -17.48
C ASP A 28 -6.97 -12.10 -18.89
N PRO A 29 -6.38 -12.65 -19.98
CA PRO A 29 -6.86 -12.45 -21.34
C PRO A 29 -8.34 -12.76 -21.59
N VAL A 30 -8.94 -13.68 -20.83
CA VAL A 30 -10.36 -14.02 -20.93
C VAL A 30 -11.22 -12.85 -20.44
N LEU A 31 -10.82 -12.20 -19.35
CA LEU A 31 -11.52 -11.04 -18.79
C LEU A 31 -11.47 -9.83 -19.73
N LEU A 32 -10.38 -9.66 -20.50
CA LEU A 32 -10.24 -8.56 -21.46
C LEU A 32 -11.29 -8.56 -22.59
N ARG A 33 -12.03 -9.66 -22.75
CA ARG A 33 -13.11 -9.82 -23.73
C ARG A 33 -14.49 -9.78 -23.10
N ASP A 34 -14.58 -9.73 -21.78
CA ASP A 34 -15.84 -9.60 -21.07
C ASP A 34 -16.47 -8.23 -21.37
N LYS A 35 -17.75 -8.26 -21.74
CA LYS A 35 -18.52 -7.06 -22.08
C LYS A 35 -19.37 -6.57 -20.91
N SER A 36 -19.22 -7.18 -19.74
CA SER A 36 -19.80 -6.67 -18.51
C SER A 36 -19.32 -5.24 -18.27
N MET A 37 -20.26 -4.42 -17.82
CA MET A 37 -20.05 -3.01 -17.54
C MET A 37 -20.72 -2.69 -16.22
N MET A 38 -20.05 -1.89 -15.41
CA MET A 38 -20.52 -1.48 -14.11
C MET A 38 -21.76 -0.60 -14.25
N HIS A 39 -22.78 -0.93 -13.47
CA HIS A 39 -23.96 -0.09 -13.39
C HIS A 39 -23.66 1.18 -12.58
N GLU A 40 -24.30 2.29 -12.94
CA GLU A 40 -24.08 3.59 -12.30
C GLU A 40 -24.36 3.56 -10.78
N ALA A 41 -25.36 2.80 -10.33
CA ALA A 41 -25.64 2.63 -8.90
C ALA A 41 -24.48 1.94 -8.17
N THR A 42 -23.94 0.85 -8.73
CA THR A 42 -22.79 0.13 -8.16
C THR A 42 -21.55 1.02 -8.14
N TYR A 43 -21.30 1.79 -9.20
CA TYR A 43 -20.20 2.75 -9.25
C TYR A 43 -20.29 3.77 -8.12
N ARG A 44 -21.46 4.39 -7.92
CA ARG A 44 -21.63 5.39 -6.85
C ARG A 44 -21.60 4.78 -5.45
N GLU A 45 -22.14 3.58 -5.28
CA GLU A 45 -22.06 2.85 -4.01
C GLU A 45 -20.62 2.49 -3.67
N SER A 46 -19.78 2.19 -4.67
CA SER A 46 -18.35 1.94 -4.46
C SER A 46 -17.67 3.12 -3.74
N TYR A 47 -17.90 4.35 -4.18
CA TYR A 47 -17.37 5.54 -3.49
C TYR A 47 -17.91 5.69 -2.06
N GLN A 48 -19.19 5.39 -1.82
CA GLN A 48 -19.74 5.41 -0.46
C GLN A 48 -19.01 4.41 0.45
N ARG A 49 -18.75 3.20 -0.05
CA ARG A 49 -18.01 2.16 0.69
C ARG A 49 -16.54 2.50 0.91
N ILE A 50 -15.89 3.17 -0.04
CA ILE A 50 -14.52 3.69 0.13
C ILE A 50 -14.47 4.68 1.29
N GLU A 51 -15.42 5.63 1.34
CA GLU A 51 -15.52 6.61 2.43
C GLU A 51 -15.80 5.94 3.78
N GLU A 52 -16.73 4.97 3.82
CA GLU A 52 -17.02 4.20 5.02
C GLU A 52 -15.80 3.41 5.51
N LEU A 53 -15.01 2.82 4.60
CA LEU A 53 -13.79 2.10 4.93
C LEU A 53 -12.72 3.05 5.49
N PHE A 54 -12.47 4.18 4.81
CA PHE A 54 -11.54 5.20 5.26
C PHE A 54 -11.89 5.70 6.67
N ARG A 55 -13.17 5.95 6.95
CA ARG A 55 -13.61 6.37 8.28
C ARG A 55 -13.51 5.27 9.34
N ARG A 56 -13.60 4.01 8.92
CA ARG A 56 -13.56 2.87 9.83
C ARG A 56 -12.15 2.53 10.27
N ASP A 57 -11.18 2.55 9.35
CA ASP A 57 -9.77 2.37 9.69
C ASP A 57 -9.08 3.70 9.96
N LYS A 58 -8.90 4.01 11.24
CA LYS A 58 -8.32 5.28 11.72
C LYS A 58 -6.82 5.44 11.43
N LYS A 59 -6.16 4.41 10.89
CA LYS A 59 -4.74 4.47 10.53
C LYS A 59 -4.52 5.14 9.19
N VAL A 60 -5.46 4.99 8.27
CA VAL A 60 -5.40 5.56 6.93
C VAL A 60 -5.56 7.07 6.98
N THR A 61 -4.76 7.78 6.19
CA THR A 61 -4.73 9.25 6.09
C THR A 61 -4.86 9.72 4.65
N LYS A 62 -4.67 8.83 3.66
CA LYS A 62 -4.73 9.14 2.24
C LYS A 62 -5.69 8.20 1.50
N ILE A 63 -6.35 8.73 0.48
CA ILE A 63 -7.25 7.97 -0.39
C ILE A 63 -6.78 8.14 -1.83
N ASN A 64 -6.40 7.05 -2.47
CA ASN A 64 -6.16 7.04 -3.91
C ASN A 64 -7.26 6.22 -4.58
N VAL A 65 -7.92 6.80 -5.58
CA VAL A 65 -8.89 6.08 -6.39
C VAL A 65 -8.39 6.02 -7.82
N GLU A 66 -8.17 4.81 -8.29
CA GLU A 66 -7.74 4.54 -9.64
C GLU A 66 -8.92 4.01 -10.45
N LEU A 67 -9.17 4.62 -11.59
CA LEU A 67 -10.07 4.09 -12.59
C LEU A 67 -9.21 3.27 -13.57
N LEU A 68 -9.40 1.95 -13.60
CA LEU A 68 -8.67 1.01 -14.45
C LEU A 68 -9.58 -0.16 -14.88
N GLY A 69 -9.00 -1.34 -15.10
CA GLY A 69 -9.67 -2.55 -15.58
C GLY A 69 -9.15 -2.97 -16.94
N GLY A 70 -10.01 -2.92 -17.96
CA GLY A 70 -9.61 -3.07 -19.36
C GLY A 70 -9.15 -1.74 -19.96
N GLU A 71 -10.01 -1.14 -20.77
CA GLU A 71 -9.82 0.23 -21.27
C GLU A 71 -11.05 1.07 -20.90
N LEU A 72 -10.88 2.11 -20.09
CA LEU A 72 -11.99 2.92 -19.57
C LEU A 72 -12.87 3.53 -20.67
N THR A 73 -12.26 3.87 -21.81
CA THR A 73 -12.98 4.43 -22.96
C THR A 73 -13.82 3.40 -23.73
N MET A 74 -13.79 2.13 -23.32
CA MET A 74 -14.73 1.10 -23.78
C MET A 74 -16.10 1.18 -23.09
N MET A 75 -16.21 1.87 -21.96
CA MET A 75 -17.52 2.24 -21.40
C MET A 75 -18.25 3.19 -22.36
N PRO A 76 -19.59 3.30 -22.28
CA PRO A 76 -20.32 4.31 -23.05
C PRO A 76 -19.94 5.72 -22.58
N LEU A 77 -19.64 6.64 -23.49
CA LEU A 77 -19.27 8.03 -23.16
C LEU A 77 -20.25 8.69 -22.17
N LYS A 78 -21.57 8.47 -22.39
CA LYS A 78 -22.64 8.97 -21.52
C LYS A 78 -22.53 8.53 -20.05
N PHE A 79 -21.90 7.38 -19.77
CA PHE A 79 -21.66 6.97 -18.39
C PHE A 79 -20.70 7.94 -17.72
N TRP A 80 -19.61 8.30 -18.38
CA TRP A 80 -18.59 9.20 -17.82
C TRP A 80 -19.01 10.65 -17.81
N GLU A 81 -19.78 11.11 -18.80
CA GLU A 81 -20.39 12.45 -18.77
C GLU A 81 -21.20 12.70 -17.48
N ARG A 82 -21.83 11.65 -16.95
CA ARG A 82 -22.59 11.73 -15.68
C ARG A 82 -21.72 11.49 -14.45
N ASN A 83 -20.83 10.51 -14.50
CA ASN A 83 -20.14 10.01 -13.30
C ASN A 83 -18.78 10.66 -13.04
N LEU A 84 -18.04 11.09 -14.06
CA LEU A 84 -16.72 11.69 -13.84
C LEU A 84 -16.81 13.05 -13.11
N PRO A 85 -17.69 14.00 -13.50
CA PRO A 85 -17.88 15.23 -12.73
C PRO A 85 -18.39 14.98 -11.30
N TRP A 86 -19.28 14.00 -11.13
CA TRP A 86 -19.77 13.61 -9.80
C TRP A 86 -18.65 13.04 -8.92
N THR A 87 -17.78 12.21 -9.49
CA THR A 87 -16.61 11.63 -8.83
C THR A 87 -15.68 12.71 -8.33
N LEU A 88 -15.29 13.64 -9.19
CA LEU A 88 -14.38 14.73 -8.86
C LEU A 88 -14.94 15.65 -7.76
N LYS A 89 -16.25 15.89 -7.76
CA LYS A 89 -16.92 16.62 -6.65
C LYS A 89 -16.89 15.84 -5.33
N THR A 90 -17.05 14.53 -5.39
CA THR A 90 -17.03 13.64 -4.21
C THR A 90 -15.64 13.62 -3.58
N MET A 91 -14.60 13.40 -4.39
CA MET A 91 -13.20 13.44 -3.92
C MET A 91 -12.81 14.82 -3.42
N LYS A 92 -13.25 15.87 -4.15
CA LYS A 92 -13.49 17.25 -3.69
C LYS A 92 -13.82 17.37 -2.19
N ALA A 93 -14.96 16.77 -1.85
CA ALA A 93 -15.53 16.85 -0.53
C ALA A 93 -14.70 16.08 0.50
N TRP A 94 -14.12 14.93 0.13
CA TRP A 94 -13.26 14.15 1.02
C TRP A 94 -12.02 14.93 1.48
N GLU A 95 -11.33 15.61 0.56
CA GLU A 95 -10.18 16.47 0.93
C GLU A 95 -10.58 17.53 1.96
N THR A 96 -11.75 18.14 1.77
CA THR A 96 -12.23 19.22 2.62
C THR A 96 -12.73 18.73 3.98
N LEU A 97 -13.44 17.59 4.02
CA LEU A 97 -14.11 17.08 5.22
C LEU A 97 -13.16 16.31 6.14
N TYR A 98 -12.18 15.62 5.56
CA TYR A 98 -11.36 14.66 6.29
C TYR A 98 -9.89 15.07 6.39
N ASP A 99 -9.50 16.20 5.78
CA ASP A 99 -8.08 16.58 5.62
C ASP A 99 -7.27 15.43 4.99
N ALA A 100 -7.92 14.69 4.08
CA ALA A 100 -7.34 13.55 3.39
C ALA A 100 -6.74 14.00 2.07
N GLU A 101 -5.56 13.48 1.72
CA GLU A 101 -5.04 13.59 0.36
C GLU A 101 -5.86 12.65 -0.53
N ALA A 102 -6.67 13.20 -1.46
CA ALA A 102 -7.53 12.42 -2.34
C ALA A 102 -7.18 12.65 -3.81
N ALA A 103 -6.69 11.62 -4.51
CA ALA A 103 -6.31 11.71 -5.93
C ALA A 103 -7.16 10.77 -6.79
N LEU A 104 -7.70 11.30 -7.90
CA LEU A 104 -8.32 10.47 -8.95
C LEU A 104 -7.31 10.23 -10.07
N ILE A 105 -7.01 8.96 -10.31
CA ILE A 105 -6.21 8.52 -11.45
C ILE A 105 -7.13 7.93 -12.52
N TRP A 106 -6.98 8.41 -13.75
CA TRP A 106 -7.64 7.86 -14.93
C TRP A 106 -6.61 7.12 -15.79
N CYS A 107 -6.62 5.79 -15.76
CA CYS A 107 -5.71 4.96 -16.56
C CYS A 107 -6.30 4.69 -17.95
N THR A 108 -5.58 5.03 -19.02
CA THR A 108 -6.05 4.75 -20.38
C THR A 108 -4.91 4.54 -21.37
N ASN A 109 -5.12 3.63 -22.32
CA ASN A 109 -4.16 3.33 -23.39
C ASN A 109 -4.15 4.35 -24.54
N LEU A 110 -4.98 5.41 -24.48
CA LEU A 110 -5.13 6.47 -25.48
C LEU A 110 -5.60 6.04 -26.88
N ILE A 111 -5.97 4.77 -27.09
CA ILE A 111 -6.51 4.31 -28.37
C ILE A 111 -8.05 4.38 -28.33
N PHE A 112 -8.61 5.58 -28.33
CA PHE A 112 -10.05 5.77 -28.13
C PHE A 112 -10.88 5.33 -29.34
N LYS A 113 -11.95 4.56 -29.13
CA LYS A 113 -12.93 4.24 -30.19
C LYS A 113 -13.91 5.38 -30.47
N ASP A 114 -14.25 6.14 -29.45
CA ASP A 114 -15.11 7.32 -29.52
C ASP A 114 -14.26 8.57 -29.28
N SER A 115 -14.25 9.49 -30.25
CA SER A 115 -13.46 10.73 -30.16
C SER A 115 -14.00 11.71 -29.12
N GLY A 116 -15.26 11.58 -28.69
CA GLY A 116 -15.87 12.45 -27.69
C GLY A 116 -15.21 12.37 -26.31
N TYR A 117 -14.42 11.33 -26.04
CA TYR A 117 -13.61 11.25 -24.81
C TYR A 117 -12.58 12.36 -24.69
N VAL A 118 -12.00 12.82 -25.80
CA VAL A 118 -11.05 13.95 -25.76
C VAL A 118 -11.74 15.21 -25.27
N ASP A 119 -12.95 15.50 -25.79
CA ASP A 119 -13.74 16.66 -25.39
C ASP A 119 -14.15 16.57 -23.92
N LEU A 120 -14.59 15.40 -23.47
CA LEU A 120 -14.93 15.15 -22.07
C LEU A 120 -13.74 15.42 -21.15
N LEU A 121 -12.58 14.82 -21.44
CA LEU A 121 -11.35 14.95 -20.62
C LEU A 121 -10.86 16.41 -20.59
N ASN A 122 -10.94 17.12 -21.71
CA ASN A 122 -10.59 18.54 -21.77
C ASN A 122 -11.54 19.41 -20.94
N ALA A 123 -12.85 19.16 -21.01
CA ALA A 123 -13.85 19.88 -20.23
C ALA A 123 -13.64 19.69 -18.72
N VAL A 124 -13.50 18.43 -18.27
CA VAL A 124 -13.28 18.15 -16.84
C VAL A 124 -11.92 18.64 -16.35
N GLY A 125 -10.85 18.51 -17.13
CA GLY A 125 -9.54 19.03 -16.76
C GLY A 125 -9.54 20.55 -16.57
N THR A 126 -10.28 21.26 -17.43
CA THR A 126 -10.45 22.71 -17.32
C THR A 126 -11.22 23.10 -16.06
N GLU A 127 -12.30 22.38 -15.73
CA GLU A 127 -13.18 22.67 -14.59
C GLU A 127 -12.53 22.30 -13.24
N TYR A 128 -11.89 21.13 -13.16
CA TYR A 128 -11.39 20.56 -11.90
C TYR A 128 -9.87 20.72 -11.71
N GLY A 129 -9.14 21.21 -12.72
CA GLY A 129 -7.72 21.51 -12.63
C GLY A 129 -6.86 20.30 -12.32
N TYR A 130 -6.28 20.26 -11.12
CA TYR A 130 -5.40 19.17 -10.64
C TYR A 130 -6.17 18.04 -9.94
N GLY A 131 -7.51 18.08 -9.90
CA GLY A 131 -8.32 17.03 -9.27
C GLY A 131 -8.32 15.68 -10.02
N ILE A 132 -7.68 15.62 -11.19
CA ILE A 132 -7.54 14.40 -12.01
C ILE A 132 -6.12 14.32 -12.58
N ASP A 133 -5.56 13.13 -12.52
CA ASP A 133 -4.34 12.74 -13.25
C ASP A 133 -4.70 11.69 -14.31
N ILE A 134 -4.15 11.84 -15.51
CA ILE A 134 -4.28 10.82 -16.56
C ILE A 134 -2.99 10.02 -16.64
N PHE A 135 -3.12 8.74 -16.33
CA PHE A 135 -2.05 7.75 -16.43
C PHE A 135 -2.08 7.13 -17.83
N VAL A 136 -0.98 7.31 -18.57
CA VAL A 136 -0.84 6.87 -19.97
C VAL A 136 0.32 5.88 -20.06
N PRO A 137 0.05 4.58 -20.32
CA PRO A 137 1.08 3.55 -20.25
C PRO A 137 1.88 3.42 -21.56
N TRP A 138 3.19 3.18 -21.44
CA TRP A 138 4.09 3.01 -22.58
C TRP A 138 5.15 1.93 -22.34
N GLU A 139 5.22 0.99 -23.28
CA GLU A 139 6.28 0.00 -23.40
C GLU A 139 6.41 -0.43 -24.87
N PRO A 140 7.61 -0.40 -25.48
CA PRO A 140 7.75 -0.62 -26.93
C PRO A 140 7.69 -2.11 -27.33
N ASP A 141 8.04 -3.03 -26.43
CA ASP A 141 8.28 -4.45 -26.72
C ASP A 141 7.11 -5.38 -26.35
N THR A 142 5.93 -4.80 -26.08
CA THR A 142 4.83 -5.54 -25.41
C THR A 142 3.58 -5.80 -26.25
N ASN A 143 3.66 -5.62 -27.57
CA ASN A 143 2.52 -5.64 -28.52
C ASN A 143 1.50 -4.49 -28.35
N ARG A 144 1.68 -3.59 -27.37
CA ARG A 144 0.82 -2.40 -27.18
C ARG A 144 0.69 -1.57 -28.45
N PHE A 145 1.81 -1.33 -29.15
CA PHE A 145 1.87 -0.50 -30.35
C PHE A 145 1.82 -1.29 -31.67
N LEU A 146 1.59 -2.61 -31.60
CA LEU A 146 1.69 -3.56 -32.71
C LEU A 146 3.09 -3.54 -33.36
N LYS A 147 3.28 -4.34 -34.41
CA LYS A 147 4.55 -4.41 -35.15
C LYS A 147 4.91 -3.04 -35.75
N ASN A 148 6.17 -2.64 -35.60
CA ASN A 148 6.75 -1.39 -36.12
C ASN A 148 6.04 -0.12 -35.63
N ASP A 149 5.63 -0.09 -34.36
CA ASP A 149 5.02 1.09 -33.72
C ASP A 149 3.77 1.64 -34.45
N LYS A 150 3.00 0.77 -35.11
CA LYS A 150 1.87 1.17 -35.97
C LYS A 150 0.81 2.01 -35.24
N LEU A 151 0.56 1.77 -33.95
CA LEU A 151 -0.41 2.55 -33.17
C LEU A 151 0.18 3.80 -32.52
N LEU A 152 1.52 3.94 -32.48
CA LEU A 152 2.18 5.03 -31.78
C LEU A 152 1.82 6.42 -32.33
N PRO A 153 1.68 6.66 -33.65
CA PRO A 153 1.24 7.96 -34.16
C PRO A 153 -0.17 8.35 -33.68
N ARG A 154 -1.09 7.38 -33.61
CA ARG A 154 -2.44 7.62 -33.09
C ARG A 154 -2.40 7.94 -31.60
N TYR A 155 -1.61 7.18 -30.84
CA TYR A 155 -1.40 7.41 -29.41
C TYR A 155 -0.92 8.84 -29.14
N PHE A 156 0.12 9.31 -29.85
CA PHE A 156 0.62 10.67 -29.70
C PHE A 156 -0.41 11.73 -30.10
N SER A 157 -1.12 11.53 -31.21
CA SER A 157 -2.17 12.45 -31.62
C SER A 157 -3.27 12.59 -30.57
N THR A 158 -3.65 11.51 -29.89
CA THR A 158 -4.63 11.56 -28.79
C THR A 158 -4.05 12.24 -27.55
N LEU A 159 -2.80 11.95 -27.17
CA LEU A 159 -2.12 12.60 -26.05
C LEU A 159 -2.09 14.13 -26.22
N GLU A 160 -1.66 14.60 -27.40
CA GLU A 160 -1.56 16.03 -27.73
C GLU A 160 -2.92 16.73 -27.76
N ALA A 161 -3.99 16.00 -28.13
CA ALA A 161 -5.35 16.56 -28.17
C ALA A 161 -5.94 16.78 -26.76
N ILE A 162 -5.43 16.11 -25.73
CA ILE A 162 -5.86 16.28 -24.35
C ILE A 162 -5.09 17.46 -23.73
N THR A 163 -5.62 18.66 -23.87
CA THR A 163 -4.98 19.92 -23.43
C THR A 163 -5.52 20.45 -22.10
N GLY A 164 -6.75 20.09 -21.71
CA GLY A 164 -7.38 20.59 -20.49
C GLY A 164 -6.83 19.97 -19.20
N ILE A 165 -6.17 18.82 -19.30
CA ILE A 165 -5.64 18.06 -18.17
C ILE A 165 -4.22 18.52 -17.85
N LYS A 166 -4.01 18.99 -16.62
CA LYS A 166 -2.75 19.60 -16.16
C LYS A 166 -1.70 18.58 -15.76
N ARG A 167 -2.11 17.46 -15.15
CA ARG A 167 -1.22 16.38 -14.74
C ARG A 167 -1.42 15.18 -15.66
N LYS A 168 -0.35 14.78 -16.34
CA LYS A 168 -0.32 13.61 -17.20
C LYS A 168 0.89 12.78 -16.83
N THR A 169 0.64 11.61 -16.25
CA THR A 169 1.67 10.68 -15.84
C THR A 169 1.91 9.65 -16.93
N LEU A 170 3.14 9.56 -17.42
CA LEU A 170 3.59 8.47 -18.28
C LEU A 170 3.94 7.28 -17.39
N CYS A 171 3.22 6.17 -17.54
CA CYS A 171 3.49 4.94 -16.80
C CYS A 171 4.34 4.01 -17.67
N ILE A 172 5.56 3.73 -17.22
CA ILE A 172 6.51 2.89 -17.94
C ILE A 172 6.66 1.59 -17.17
N THR A 173 6.18 0.49 -17.74
CA THR A 173 6.54 -0.83 -17.21
C THR A 173 7.94 -1.21 -17.70
N MET A 174 8.88 -1.33 -16.77
CA MET A 174 10.30 -1.51 -17.05
C MET A 174 10.56 -2.88 -17.71
N SER A 175 10.90 -2.85 -19.00
CA SER A 175 11.23 -4.01 -19.81
C SER A 175 12.60 -3.83 -20.48
N ARG A 176 13.14 -4.90 -21.07
CA ARG A 176 14.38 -4.78 -21.87
C ARG A 176 14.23 -3.80 -23.02
N GLY A 177 13.09 -3.78 -23.72
CA GLY A 177 12.86 -2.83 -24.80
C GLY A 177 12.82 -1.37 -24.32
N VAL A 178 12.38 -1.11 -23.09
CA VAL A 178 12.48 0.23 -22.47
C VAL A 178 13.95 0.59 -22.24
N ILE A 179 14.71 -0.31 -21.60
CA ILE A 179 16.15 -0.09 -21.32
C ILE A 179 16.92 0.15 -22.63
N GLU A 180 16.70 -0.66 -23.65
CA GLU A 180 17.37 -0.56 -24.96
C GLU A 180 17.03 0.73 -25.72
N ARG A 181 15.78 1.23 -25.59
CA ARG A 181 15.36 2.48 -26.24
C ARG A 181 15.91 3.72 -25.54
N GLY A 182 16.19 3.61 -24.24
CA GLY A 182 16.89 4.61 -23.44
C GLY A 182 16.02 5.80 -23.00
N PRO A 183 16.42 6.51 -21.94
CA PRO A 183 15.62 7.56 -21.33
C PRO A 183 15.50 8.83 -22.18
N GLN A 184 16.44 9.09 -23.10
CA GLN A 184 16.36 10.23 -24.02
C GLN A 184 15.06 10.20 -24.86
N PHE A 185 14.61 9.00 -25.25
CA PHE A 185 13.36 8.84 -26.00
C PHE A 185 12.15 9.38 -25.22
N ILE A 186 12.15 9.24 -23.89
CA ILE A 186 11.07 9.73 -23.03
C ILE A 186 11.01 11.26 -23.06
N VAL A 187 12.17 11.91 -22.98
CA VAL A 187 12.25 13.37 -23.03
C VAL A 187 11.82 13.88 -24.40
N ASP A 188 12.38 13.30 -25.46
CA ASP A 188 12.15 13.75 -26.83
C ASP A 188 10.71 13.55 -27.28
N GLU A 189 10.09 12.42 -26.91
CA GLU A 189 8.76 12.08 -27.43
C GLU A 189 7.60 12.36 -26.47
N PHE A 190 7.78 12.20 -25.16
CA PHE A 190 6.68 12.29 -24.21
C PHE A 190 6.64 13.62 -23.46
N VAL A 191 7.77 14.05 -22.89
CA VAL A 191 7.85 15.32 -22.16
C VAL A 191 7.55 16.49 -23.09
N SER A 192 8.07 16.45 -24.32
CA SER A 192 7.78 17.46 -25.36
C SER A 192 6.29 17.55 -25.73
N ARG A 193 5.50 16.51 -25.45
CA ARG A 193 4.05 16.40 -25.72
C ARG A 193 3.18 16.61 -24.48
N GLY A 194 3.76 17.17 -23.41
CA GLY A 194 3.00 17.61 -22.24
C GLY A 194 2.79 16.53 -21.16
N ILE A 195 3.62 15.48 -21.15
CA ILE A 195 3.80 14.65 -19.96
C ILE A 195 4.51 15.48 -18.88
N THR A 196 3.96 15.45 -17.66
CA THR A 196 4.46 16.21 -16.51
C THR A 196 5.08 15.33 -15.45
N ASP A 197 4.73 14.05 -15.44
CA ASP A 197 5.16 13.09 -14.42
C ASP A 197 5.48 11.76 -15.10
N ILE A 198 6.50 11.05 -14.63
CA ILE A 198 6.92 9.77 -15.20
C ILE A 198 6.99 8.75 -14.08
N SER A 199 6.15 7.71 -14.13
CA SER A 199 6.22 6.57 -13.22
C SER A 199 6.95 5.42 -13.91
N CYS A 200 7.97 4.86 -13.25
CA CYS A 200 8.69 3.69 -13.72
C CYS A 200 8.44 2.51 -12.77
N ASP A 201 7.71 1.51 -13.25
CA ASP A 201 7.26 0.37 -12.46
C ASP A 201 7.90 -0.93 -12.93
N MET A 202 8.25 -1.81 -11.99
CA MET A 202 8.72 -3.13 -12.34
C MET A 202 7.59 -3.98 -12.93
N LEU A 203 7.94 -4.91 -13.81
CA LEU A 203 6.98 -5.88 -14.36
C LEU A 203 6.27 -6.67 -13.24
N TYR A 204 4.97 -6.87 -13.43
CA TYR A 204 4.15 -7.70 -12.54
C TYR A 204 4.21 -9.17 -12.98
N PRO A 205 4.52 -10.12 -12.09
CA PRO A 205 4.55 -11.55 -12.40
C PRO A 205 3.14 -12.18 -12.36
N ALA A 206 2.14 -11.54 -12.97
CA ALA A 206 0.72 -11.95 -12.95
C ALA A 206 0.11 -11.96 -14.36
N GLY A 207 -1.00 -12.67 -14.57
CA GLY A 207 -1.74 -12.71 -15.83
C GLY A 207 -0.87 -13.09 -17.05
N SER A 208 -0.99 -12.35 -18.15
CA SER A 208 -0.10 -12.51 -19.32
C SER A 208 1.36 -12.18 -18.97
N GLY A 209 1.53 -11.24 -18.03
CA GLY A 209 2.81 -10.79 -17.48
C GLY A 209 3.69 -11.90 -16.94
N LYS A 210 3.15 -13.01 -16.42
CA LYS A 210 3.94 -14.18 -15.98
C LYS A 210 4.90 -14.69 -17.05
N SER A 211 4.37 -14.90 -18.25
CA SER A 211 5.16 -15.42 -19.38
C SER A 211 6.18 -14.39 -19.87
N TYR A 212 5.82 -13.11 -19.76
CA TYR A 212 6.65 -11.98 -20.15
C TYR A 212 7.77 -11.69 -19.15
N PHE A 213 7.53 -11.95 -17.86
CA PHE A 213 8.43 -11.65 -16.74
C PHE A 213 9.80 -12.31 -16.90
N LEU A 214 9.89 -13.45 -17.61
CA LEU A 214 11.15 -14.09 -17.98
C LEU A 214 12.09 -13.21 -18.82
N LYS A 215 11.56 -12.14 -19.43
CA LYS A 215 12.30 -11.15 -20.23
C LYS A 215 12.54 -9.84 -19.47
N THR A 216 12.34 -9.84 -18.15
CA THR A 216 12.54 -8.64 -17.34
C THR A 216 13.98 -8.13 -17.39
N CYS A 217 14.13 -6.84 -17.10
CA CYS A 217 15.40 -6.20 -16.84
C CYS A 217 15.85 -6.47 -15.39
N THR A 218 17.11 -6.17 -15.09
CA THR A 218 17.66 -6.28 -13.74
C THR A 218 17.39 -5.00 -12.94
N TYR A 219 17.44 -5.07 -11.61
CA TYR A 219 17.29 -3.87 -10.77
C TYR A 219 18.40 -2.84 -11.04
N GLY A 220 19.62 -3.29 -11.36
CA GLY A 220 20.72 -2.43 -11.77
C GLY A 220 20.42 -1.62 -13.03
N ASP A 221 19.86 -2.27 -14.06
CA ASP A 221 19.47 -1.59 -15.31
C ASP A 221 18.43 -0.50 -15.05
N VAL A 222 17.46 -0.78 -14.18
CA VAL A 222 16.40 0.17 -13.82
C VAL A 222 16.96 1.34 -13.02
N SER A 223 17.87 1.09 -12.07
CA SER A 223 18.56 2.15 -11.35
C SER A 223 19.37 3.06 -12.29
N ASP A 224 20.11 2.48 -13.25
CA ASP A 224 20.87 3.26 -14.24
C ASP A 224 19.94 4.12 -15.09
N TYR A 225 18.85 3.53 -15.58
CA TYR A 225 17.85 4.23 -16.38
C TYR A 225 17.21 5.40 -15.64
N LEU A 226 16.80 5.20 -14.38
CA LEU A 226 16.17 6.25 -13.56
C LEU A 226 17.12 7.41 -13.26
N LEU A 227 18.39 7.10 -12.97
CA LEU A 227 19.41 8.12 -12.68
C LEU A 227 19.75 8.93 -13.93
N GLU A 228 19.87 8.27 -15.08
CA GLU A 228 20.07 8.94 -16.36
C GLU A 228 18.85 9.79 -16.72
N LEU A 229 17.63 9.26 -16.62
CA LEU A 229 16.39 10.00 -16.88
C LEU A 229 16.30 11.27 -16.00
N ASN A 230 16.62 11.17 -14.71
CA ASN A 230 16.63 12.32 -13.80
C ASN A 230 17.62 13.42 -14.24
N SER A 231 18.70 13.07 -14.94
CA SER A 231 19.65 14.06 -15.48
C SER A 231 19.15 14.77 -16.75
N LEU A 232 18.20 14.15 -17.46
CA LEU A 232 17.69 14.62 -18.75
C LEU A 232 16.38 15.40 -18.63
N VAL A 233 15.51 15.04 -17.68
CA VAL A 233 14.19 15.67 -17.54
C VAL A 233 14.31 17.15 -17.17
N PRO A 234 13.50 18.04 -17.78
CA PRO A 234 13.50 19.45 -17.44
C PRO A 234 12.93 19.69 -16.04
N LYS A 235 13.26 20.85 -15.46
CA LYS A 235 12.67 21.28 -14.18
C LYS A 235 11.15 21.32 -14.28
N GLY A 236 10.49 20.76 -13.27
CA GLY A 236 9.03 20.69 -13.20
C GLY A 236 8.44 19.36 -13.68
N VAL A 237 9.23 18.51 -14.33
CA VAL A 237 8.86 17.11 -14.57
C VAL A 237 9.29 16.26 -13.38
N THR A 238 8.38 15.43 -12.88
CA THR A 238 8.67 14.52 -11.78
C THR A 238 8.97 13.11 -12.29
N ILE A 239 9.73 12.36 -11.50
CA ILE A 239 10.00 10.95 -11.76
C ILE A 239 9.64 10.19 -10.50
N SER A 240 8.63 9.33 -10.59
CA SER A 240 8.36 8.30 -9.62
C SER A 240 9.16 7.04 -9.99
N PRO A 241 9.93 6.48 -9.04
CA PRO A 241 9.63 6.64 -7.63
C PRO A 241 10.69 7.50 -6.90
N LEU A 242 11.43 8.36 -7.63
CA LEU A 242 12.55 9.18 -7.10
C LEU A 242 12.07 10.37 -6.24
N VAL A 243 10.97 11.01 -6.60
CA VAL A 243 10.40 12.14 -5.82
C VAL A 243 9.95 11.68 -4.44
N GLU A 244 9.32 10.51 -4.38
CA GLU A 244 8.89 9.85 -3.17
C GLU A 244 10.12 9.47 -2.32
N MET A 245 11.24 9.05 -2.94
CA MET A 245 12.45 8.62 -2.20
C MET A 245 13.09 9.83 -1.52
N ARG A 246 13.16 10.95 -2.24
CA ARG A 246 13.65 12.23 -1.68
C ARG A 246 12.77 12.70 -0.53
N THR A 247 11.45 12.55 -0.65
CA THR A 247 10.49 12.93 0.39
C THR A 247 10.63 12.04 1.62
N ALA A 248 10.61 10.72 1.43
CA ALA A 248 10.76 9.74 2.50
C ALA A 248 12.13 9.79 3.19
N SER A 249 13.21 10.14 2.48
CA SER A 249 14.53 10.34 3.08
C SER A 249 14.58 11.54 4.04
N ARG A 250 13.68 12.52 3.88
CA ARG A 250 13.55 13.67 4.79
C ARG A 250 12.57 13.42 5.93
N SER A 251 11.40 12.89 5.64
CA SER A 251 10.35 12.75 6.65
C SER A 251 10.46 11.45 7.44
N GLY A 252 11.13 10.42 6.90
CA GLY A 252 11.06 9.05 7.41
C GLY A 252 9.62 8.52 7.46
N GLU A 253 8.75 9.15 6.68
CA GLU A 253 7.37 8.74 6.46
C GLU A 253 7.31 7.90 5.18
N HIS A 254 6.12 7.37 4.93
CA HIS A 254 5.89 6.32 3.96
C HIS A 254 6.37 6.67 2.55
N TYR A 255 6.88 5.64 1.91
CA TYR A 255 7.20 5.59 0.51
C TYR A 255 6.22 4.65 -0.20
N HIS A 256 5.40 5.18 -1.10
CA HIS A 256 4.45 4.40 -1.89
C HIS A 256 5.17 3.72 -3.05
N TYR A 257 5.88 2.62 -2.78
CA TYR A 257 6.11 1.63 -3.84
C TYR A 257 4.75 1.04 -4.18
N PRO A 258 4.34 0.94 -5.45
CA PRO A 258 3.06 0.33 -5.75
C PRO A 258 2.98 -1.07 -5.12
N GLY A 259 1.81 -1.38 -4.58
CA GLY A 259 1.53 -2.60 -3.81
C GLY A 259 1.97 -2.58 -2.34
N ASN A 260 2.69 -1.56 -1.85
CA ASN A 260 3.00 -1.37 -0.43
C ASN A 260 2.04 -0.39 0.24
N ASP A 261 0.75 -0.40 -0.08
CA ASP A 261 -0.25 0.46 0.57
C ASP A 261 -0.91 -0.25 1.76
N SER A 262 -1.62 0.49 2.61
CA SER A 262 -2.42 -0.16 3.66
C SER A 262 -3.50 -1.04 3.05
N TYR A 263 -4.10 -0.54 1.96
CA TYR A 263 -5.09 -1.25 1.17
C TYR A 263 -4.71 -1.12 -0.29
N ASP A 264 -4.85 -2.23 -0.99
CA ASP A 264 -4.88 -2.25 -2.45
C ASP A 264 -6.06 -3.15 -2.79
N ILE A 265 -7.19 -2.54 -3.14
CA ILE A 265 -8.49 -3.20 -3.30
C ILE A 265 -8.94 -3.01 -4.73
N GLU A 266 -9.45 -4.06 -5.35
CA GLU A 266 -10.10 -3.95 -6.67
C GLU A 266 -11.60 -4.20 -6.58
N ILE A 267 -12.38 -3.35 -7.25
CA ILE A 267 -13.84 -3.41 -7.34
C ILE A 267 -14.22 -3.73 -8.79
N GLU A 268 -14.78 -4.93 -8.98
CA GLU A 268 -15.18 -5.46 -10.28
C GLU A 268 -16.50 -4.83 -10.80
N PRO A 269 -16.83 -4.96 -12.10
CA PRO A 269 -18.05 -4.39 -12.66
C PRO A 269 -19.36 -4.74 -11.93
N ASN A 270 -19.42 -5.93 -11.32
CA ASN A 270 -20.57 -6.39 -10.53
C ASN A 270 -20.56 -5.92 -9.06
N GLY A 271 -19.55 -5.16 -8.65
CA GLY A 271 -19.35 -4.70 -7.28
C GLY A 271 -18.72 -5.74 -6.35
N GLN A 272 -18.23 -6.86 -6.86
CA GLN A 272 -17.40 -7.79 -6.07
C GLN A 272 -16.04 -7.17 -5.80
N VAL A 273 -15.46 -7.58 -4.67
CA VAL A 273 -14.20 -7.02 -4.18
C VAL A 273 -13.15 -8.10 -3.99
N THR A 274 -11.96 -7.81 -4.52
CA THR A 274 -10.74 -8.59 -4.33
C THR A 274 -9.66 -7.72 -3.70
N PHE A 275 -8.68 -8.36 -3.09
CA PHE A 275 -7.50 -7.70 -2.56
C PHE A 275 -6.34 -7.89 -3.54
N ASN A 276 -5.46 -6.90 -3.60
CA ASN A 276 -4.35 -6.79 -4.53
C ASN A 276 -4.81 -6.65 -6.00
N SER A 277 -4.89 -5.40 -6.46
CA SER A 277 -5.42 -5.03 -7.79
C SER A 277 -4.56 -5.52 -8.96
N SER A 278 -3.36 -6.02 -8.66
CA SER A 278 -2.43 -6.57 -9.65
C SER A 278 -2.68 -8.04 -9.98
N TYR A 279 -3.62 -8.72 -9.32
CA TYR A 279 -3.97 -10.11 -9.58
C TYR A 279 -5.44 -10.27 -9.96
N THR A 280 -5.70 -10.90 -11.11
CA THR A 280 -7.06 -11.08 -11.65
C THR A 280 -7.37 -12.56 -11.91
N GLY A 281 -8.65 -12.87 -12.05
CA GLY A 281 -9.10 -14.23 -12.37
C GLY A 281 -8.74 -15.23 -11.28
N ASP A 282 -8.10 -16.33 -11.67
CA ASP A 282 -7.72 -17.42 -10.75
C ASP A 282 -6.59 -17.03 -9.77
N GLU A 283 -5.94 -15.88 -9.98
CA GLU A 283 -4.86 -15.38 -9.13
C GLU A 283 -5.34 -14.37 -8.09
N SER A 284 -6.58 -13.89 -8.21
CA SER A 284 -7.10 -12.86 -7.32
C SER A 284 -7.08 -13.31 -5.87
N VAL A 285 -6.75 -12.37 -4.96
CA VAL A 285 -6.82 -12.63 -3.52
C VAL A 285 -8.24 -12.39 -3.06
N PHE A 286 -8.98 -13.49 -2.85
CA PHE A 286 -10.37 -13.41 -2.44
C PHE A 286 -10.53 -13.28 -0.92
N PRO A 287 -11.56 -12.58 -0.45
CA PRO A 287 -11.97 -12.63 0.95
C PRO A 287 -12.38 -14.05 1.38
N THR A 288 -12.34 -14.29 2.69
CA THR A 288 -12.79 -15.53 3.34
C THR A 288 -14.22 -15.92 2.92
N GLN A 289 -15.08 -14.93 2.70
CA GLN A 289 -16.39 -15.06 2.06
C GLN A 289 -16.55 -13.94 1.05
N ALA A 290 -17.25 -14.21 -0.07
CA ALA A 290 -17.46 -13.22 -1.13
C ALA A 290 -17.90 -11.86 -0.56
N LEU A 291 -17.08 -10.82 -0.82
CA LEU A 291 -17.32 -9.46 -0.40
C LEU A 291 -17.80 -8.64 -1.59
N SER A 292 -18.77 -7.76 -1.35
CA SER A 292 -19.27 -6.83 -2.35
C SER A 292 -19.48 -5.45 -1.73
N VAL A 293 -19.41 -4.41 -2.55
CA VAL A 293 -19.77 -3.04 -2.17
C VAL A 293 -21.23 -2.91 -1.72
N HIS A 294 -22.08 -3.90 -1.99
CA HIS A 294 -23.47 -3.95 -1.53
C HIS A 294 -23.61 -4.51 -0.10
N ASP A 295 -22.52 -4.96 0.53
CA ASP A 295 -22.54 -5.49 1.89
C ASP A 295 -22.64 -4.35 2.93
N PRO A 296 -23.64 -4.35 3.83
CA PRO A 296 -23.78 -3.32 4.87
C PRO A 296 -22.65 -3.34 5.90
N ARG A 297 -21.86 -4.40 5.97
CA ARG A 297 -20.65 -4.56 6.81
C ARG A 297 -19.38 -4.53 5.98
N PHE A 298 -19.43 -3.88 4.82
CA PHE A 298 -18.31 -3.79 3.89
C PHE A 298 -17.00 -3.39 4.60
N SER A 299 -17.01 -2.30 5.37
CA SER A 299 -15.78 -1.77 5.98
C SER A 299 -15.13 -2.77 6.94
N GLU A 300 -15.87 -3.35 7.88
CA GLU A 300 -15.30 -4.32 8.81
C GLU A 300 -14.76 -5.56 8.09
N LYS A 301 -15.52 -6.07 7.12
CA LYS A 301 -15.11 -7.24 6.32
C LYS A 301 -13.92 -6.92 5.45
N ALA A 302 -13.84 -5.73 4.85
CA ALA A 302 -12.71 -5.29 4.04
C ALA A 302 -11.44 -5.20 4.89
N ILE A 303 -11.50 -4.57 6.06
CA ILE A 303 -10.37 -4.50 7.00
C ILE A 303 -9.92 -5.90 7.39
N PHE A 304 -10.85 -6.76 7.83
CA PHE A 304 -10.54 -8.12 8.28
C PHE A 304 -9.89 -8.97 7.18
N ASN A 305 -10.42 -8.92 5.96
CA ASN A 305 -9.91 -9.73 4.85
C ASN A 305 -8.64 -9.16 4.22
N ASN A 306 -8.34 -7.87 4.37
CA ASN A 306 -7.08 -7.26 3.94
C ASN A 306 -5.90 -7.59 4.87
N THR A 307 -6.15 -8.07 6.08
CA THR A 307 -5.08 -8.31 7.07
C THR A 307 -3.93 -9.22 6.60
N PRO A 308 -4.12 -10.28 5.80
CA PRO A 308 -3.00 -11.06 5.27
C PRO A 308 -2.09 -10.24 4.35
N GLU A 309 -2.67 -9.45 3.44
CA GLU A 309 -1.93 -8.54 2.57
C GLU A 309 -1.17 -7.49 3.40
N TYR A 310 -1.83 -6.92 4.42
CA TYR A 310 -1.21 -5.95 5.31
C TYR A 310 -0.01 -6.54 6.04
N VAL A 311 -0.11 -7.77 6.55
CA VAL A 311 1.01 -8.49 7.17
C VAL A 311 2.13 -8.72 6.16
N ALA A 312 1.82 -9.24 4.96
CA ALA A 312 2.80 -9.48 3.90
C ALA A 312 3.57 -8.20 3.53
N ARG A 313 2.89 -7.05 3.45
CA ARG A 313 3.53 -5.75 3.15
C ARG A 313 4.46 -5.26 4.25
N HIS A 314 4.25 -5.69 5.50
CA HIS A 314 5.16 -5.41 6.61
C HIS A 314 6.37 -6.34 6.69
N ARG A 315 6.36 -7.45 5.94
CA ARG A 315 7.48 -8.40 5.93
C ARG A 315 8.69 -7.85 5.20
N MET A 316 9.85 -8.23 5.73
CA MET A 316 11.17 -7.90 5.18
C MET A 316 11.87 -9.21 4.84
N PRO A 317 11.64 -9.79 3.64
CA PRO A 317 12.11 -11.13 3.31
C PRO A 317 13.64 -11.20 3.13
N TYR A 318 14.28 -10.08 2.79
CA TYR A 318 15.71 -10.04 2.48
C TYR A 318 16.55 -9.73 3.72
N LYS A 319 17.52 -10.60 4.04
CA LYS A 319 18.45 -10.41 5.18
C LYS A 319 19.16 -9.05 5.15
N ALA A 320 19.53 -8.57 3.96
CA ALA A 320 20.19 -7.28 3.77
C ALA A 320 19.33 -6.08 4.21
N CYS A 321 17.99 -6.21 4.26
CA CYS A 321 17.12 -5.17 4.78
C CYS A 321 17.34 -4.94 6.28
N GLY A 322 17.76 -5.97 7.02
CA GLY A 322 17.97 -5.91 8.47
C GLY A 322 18.98 -4.85 8.92
N THR A 323 19.92 -4.44 8.05
CA THR A 323 20.94 -3.42 8.33
C THR A 323 20.83 -2.19 7.41
N CYS A 324 19.82 -2.12 6.56
CA CYS A 324 19.68 -1.05 5.58
C CYS A 324 18.96 0.16 6.19
N LYS A 325 19.58 1.35 6.15
CA LYS A 325 18.96 2.59 6.69
C LYS A 325 17.64 2.98 6.01
N PHE A 326 17.45 2.57 4.75
CA PHE A 326 16.23 2.84 3.98
C PHE A 326 15.14 1.80 4.18
N ALA A 327 15.41 0.67 4.85
CA ALA A 327 14.44 -0.41 4.96
C ALA A 327 13.13 0.05 5.62
N LEU A 328 13.22 0.93 6.62
CA LEU A 328 12.09 1.55 7.31
C LEU A 328 11.05 2.19 6.36
N THR A 329 11.50 2.85 5.30
CA THR A 329 10.61 3.53 4.34
C THR A 329 10.36 2.65 3.12
N CYS A 330 11.41 2.03 2.59
CA CYS A 330 11.39 1.18 1.39
C CYS A 330 10.55 -0.10 1.55
N SER A 331 10.36 -0.59 2.79
CA SER A 331 9.53 -1.77 3.06
C SER A 331 9.99 -3.06 2.38
N GLY A 332 11.27 -3.17 1.96
CA GLY A 332 11.80 -4.33 1.23
C GLY A 332 11.62 -4.28 -0.29
N GLY A 333 11.21 -3.14 -0.84
CA GLY A 333 10.96 -2.95 -2.28
C GLY A 333 9.52 -3.28 -2.66
N TRP A 334 9.24 -3.40 -3.96
CA TRP A 334 7.90 -3.73 -4.48
C TRP A 334 7.30 -4.97 -3.83
N ALA A 335 6.03 -4.87 -3.43
CA ALA A 335 5.35 -5.92 -2.66
C ALA A 335 5.34 -7.27 -3.38
N TRP A 336 4.97 -7.32 -4.66
CA TRP A 336 4.93 -8.57 -5.44
C TRP A 336 6.32 -9.16 -5.74
N HIS A 337 7.40 -8.40 -5.58
CA HIS A 337 8.76 -8.95 -5.69
C HIS A 337 9.23 -9.63 -4.40
N LYS A 338 8.54 -9.45 -3.26
CA LYS A 338 8.91 -10.05 -1.97
C LYS A 338 8.72 -11.56 -1.95
N ASP A 339 7.73 -12.05 -2.72
CA ASP A 339 7.33 -13.46 -2.75
C ASP A 339 7.80 -14.19 -4.02
N LEU A 340 8.73 -13.59 -4.78
CA LEU A 340 9.32 -14.26 -5.93
C LEU A 340 10.11 -15.50 -5.51
N ASP A 341 10.07 -16.53 -6.37
CA ASP A 341 10.95 -17.69 -6.23
C ASP A 341 12.42 -17.25 -6.09
N PRO A 342 13.22 -17.86 -5.19
CA PRO A 342 14.61 -17.46 -4.96
C PRO A 342 15.49 -17.47 -6.21
N ASN A 343 15.26 -18.37 -7.18
CA ASN A 343 16.02 -18.40 -8.43
C ASN A 343 15.64 -17.22 -9.31
N MET A 344 14.35 -16.88 -9.37
CA MET A 344 13.86 -15.72 -10.11
C MET A 344 14.37 -14.42 -9.50
N SER A 345 14.27 -14.28 -8.17
CA SER A 345 14.80 -13.14 -7.42
C SER A 345 16.30 -12.95 -7.68
N SER A 346 17.08 -14.04 -7.68
CA SER A 346 18.52 -14.00 -7.94
C SER A 346 18.85 -13.57 -9.38
N LEU A 347 18.03 -13.94 -10.37
CA LEU A 347 18.25 -13.60 -11.77
C LEU A 347 18.08 -12.08 -12.03
N ILE A 348 17.17 -11.43 -11.29
CA ILE A 348 16.86 -10.01 -11.46
C ILE A 348 17.65 -9.10 -10.49
N ALA A 349 18.24 -9.68 -9.44
CA ALA A 349 18.99 -8.97 -8.40
C ALA A 349 20.35 -8.39 -8.83
N SER A 350 20.72 -8.48 -10.11
CA SER A 350 22.01 -7.96 -10.57
C SER A 350 22.05 -6.43 -10.50
N GLY A 351 23.14 -5.90 -9.96
CA GLY A 351 23.45 -4.46 -9.98
C GLY A 351 22.68 -3.57 -8.98
N ASP A 352 21.62 -4.07 -8.32
CA ASP A 352 20.91 -3.41 -7.22
C ASP A 352 19.97 -4.40 -6.49
N CYS A 353 19.23 -3.96 -5.47
CA CYS A 353 18.18 -4.74 -4.80
C CYS A 353 16.77 -4.37 -5.27
N SER A 354 15.78 -5.16 -4.84
CA SER A 354 14.34 -4.92 -5.11
C SER A 354 13.83 -3.57 -4.61
N GLY A 355 14.58 -2.87 -3.75
CA GLY A 355 14.25 -1.54 -3.29
C GLY A 355 14.90 -0.40 -4.08
N LEU A 356 15.71 -0.71 -5.10
CA LEU A 356 16.57 0.24 -5.83
C LEU A 356 17.45 1.08 -4.89
N LYS A 357 18.28 0.41 -4.08
CA LYS A 357 19.10 1.06 -3.05
C LYS A 357 19.99 2.16 -3.63
N ARG A 358 20.50 2.00 -4.85
CA ARG A 358 21.35 3.02 -5.50
C ARG A 358 20.57 4.31 -5.77
N VAL A 359 19.29 4.20 -6.14
CA VAL A 359 18.41 5.35 -6.34
C VAL A 359 18.10 6.03 -5.01
N TRP A 360 17.92 5.25 -3.93
CA TRP A 360 17.79 5.79 -2.57
C TRP A 360 19.04 6.54 -2.10
N GLU A 361 20.23 5.97 -2.33
CA GLU A 361 21.51 6.61 -2.00
C GLU A 361 21.64 7.95 -2.72
N PHE A 362 21.35 7.99 -4.02
CA PHE A 362 21.31 9.23 -4.78
C PHE A 362 20.26 10.22 -4.26
N ALA A 363 19.04 9.74 -3.95
CA ALA A 363 17.97 10.58 -3.42
C ALA A 363 18.36 11.23 -2.08
N ASP A 364 18.94 10.47 -1.16
CA ASP A 364 19.41 10.94 0.14
C ASP A 364 20.54 11.96 -0.01
N GLU A 365 21.56 11.68 -0.84
CA GLU A 365 22.71 12.55 -1.07
C GLU A 365 22.35 13.88 -1.74
N THR A 366 21.37 13.88 -2.66
CA THR A 366 20.96 15.07 -3.41
C THR A 366 19.90 15.91 -2.71
N THR A 367 19.38 15.43 -1.59
CA THR A 367 18.27 16.05 -0.88
C THR A 367 18.80 16.81 0.34
N SER A 368 18.70 18.13 0.32
CA SER A 368 19.09 18.96 1.48
C SER A 368 18.16 18.71 2.68
N GLY A 369 18.74 18.69 3.88
CA GLY A 369 18.01 18.49 5.13
C GLY A 369 18.54 17.31 5.94
N ARG A 370 17.98 17.09 7.13
CA ARG A 370 18.18 15.88 7.91
C ARG A 370 16.84 15.19 8.06
N LEU A 371 16.87 13.87 8.21
CA LEU A 371 15.72 13.06 8.59
C LEU A 371 15.03 13.66 9.83
N ASP A 372 13.73 13.98 9.71
CA ASP A 372 12.88 14.47 10.79
C ASP A 372 11.58 13.66 10.86
N ARG A 373 11.56 12.69 11.78
CA ARG A 373 10.40 11.84 12.06
C ARG A 373 9.49 12.37 13.15
N SER A 374 9.70 13.61 13.63
CA SER A 374 8.95 14.15 14.77
C SER A 374 7.45 14.25 14.52
N GLY A 375 7.03 14.51 13.28
CA GLY A 375 5.62 14.52 12.88
C GLY A 375 4.97 13.14 13.03
N TYR A 376 5.60 12.12 12.43
CA TYR A 376 5.19 10.72 12.56
C TYR A 376 5.12 10.28 14.04
N LEU A 377 6.18 10.49 14.82
CA LEU A 377 6.22 10.07 16.23
C LEU A 377 5.11 10.72 17.07
N LYS A 378 4.83 12.01 16.85
CA LYS A 378 3.72 12.72 17.52
C LYS A 378 2.35 12.11 17.17
N ARG A 379 2.13 11.74 15.91
CA ARG A 379 0.88 11.09 15.47
C ARG A 379 0.74 9.71 16.11
N THR A 380 1.79 8.90 16.10
CA THR A 380 1.80 7.58 16.74
C THR A 380 1.54 7.68 18.25
N GLU A 381 2.17 8.64 18.94
CA GLU A 381 1.92 8.88 20.37
C GLU A 381 0.46 9.32 20.64
N ALA A 382 -0.12 10.17 19.79
CA ALA A 382 -1.53 10.55 19.91
C ALA A 382 -2.48 9.36 19.73
N ARG A 383 -2.22 8.50 18.73
CA ARG A 383 -2.97 7.27 18.48
C ARG A 383 -2.85 6.29 19.65
N SER A 384 -1.64 6.09 20.16
CA SER A 384 -1.37 5.24 21.34
C SER A 384 -2.14 5.72 22.57
N ARG A 385 -2.12 7.03 22.87
CA ARG A 385 -2.92 7.61 23.97
C ARG A 385 -4.41 7.39 23.79
N GLN A 386 -4.94 7.50 22.57
CA GLN A 386 -6.33 7.20 22.27
C GLN A 386 -6.65 5.71 22.49
N GLY A 387 -5.73 4.83 22.12
CA GLY A 387 -5.75 3.41 22.41
C GLY A 387 -5.88 3.11 23.90
N SER A 388 -4.96 3.63 24.71
CA SER A 388 -4.97 3.46 26.18
C SER A 388 -6.27 3.96 26.82
N MET A 389 -6.79 5.11 26.35
CA MET A 389 -8.08 5.61 26.83
C MET A 389 -9.22 4.64 26.50
N THR A 390 -9.25 4.12 25.27
CA THR A 390 -10.24 3.13 24.83
C THR A 390 -10.16 1.86 25.67
N LYS A 391 -8.96 1.30 25.88
CA LYS A 391 -8.74 0.10 26.71
C LYS A 391 -9.24 0.29 28.13
N ARG A 392 -8.91 1.42 28.76
CA ARG A 392 -9.40 1.76 30.10
C ARG A 392 -10.94 1.87 30.14
N LEU A 393 -11.56 2.46 29.13
CA LEU A 393 -13.02 2.58 29.07
C LEU A 393 -13.70 1.21 28.95
N VAL A 394 -13.24 0.36 28.02
CA VAL A 394 -13.84 -0.98 27.82
C VAL A 394 -13.59 -1.90 29.02
N LYS A 395 -12.37 -1.91 29.60
CA LYS A 395 -12.08 -2.68 30.83
C LYS A 395 -12.97 -2.23 32.00
N ASN A 396 -13.15 -0.92 32.19
CA ASN A 396 -14.04 -0.40 33.24
C ASN A 396 -15.51 -0.74 33.00
N ALA A 397 -15.97 -0.76 31.75
CA ALA A 397 -17.33 -1.16 31.41
C ALA A 397 -17.58 -2.63 31.77
N VAL A 398 -16.64 -3.51 31.41
CA VAL A 398 -16.67 -4.94 31.77
C VAL A 398 -16.62 -5.14 33.29
N ALA A 399 -15.68 -4.50 33.99
CA ALA A 399 -15.53 -4.64 35.44
C ALA A 399 -16.76 -4.17 36.23
N ARG A 400 -17.56 -3.26 35.65
CA ARG A 400 -18.82 -2.75 36.24
C ARG A 400 -20.06 -3.51 35.77
N GLY A 401 -19.90 -4.58 34.98
CA GLY A 401 -21.01 -5.37 34.42
C GLY A 401 -21.87 -4.62 33.40
N LYS A 402 -21.37 -3.51 32.82
CA LYS A 402 -22.07 -2.74 31.78
C LYS A 402 -21.82 -3.28 30.37
N ASP A 403 -20.80 -4.12 30.22
CA ASP A 403 -20.47 -4.82 28.98
C ASP A 403 -19.87 -6.19 29.32
N VAL A 404 -19.73 -7.05 28.32
CA VAL A 404 -19.06 -8.35 28.44
C VAL A 404 -17.92 -8.47 27.42
N PRO A 405 -16.79 -9.10 27.77
CA PRO A 405 -15.75 -9.40 26.79
C PRO A 405 -16.33 -10.18 25.61
N LEU A 406 -15.86 -9.87 24.41
CA LEU A 406 -16.12 -10.72 23.25
C LEU A 406 -15.18 -11.92 23.33
N ILE A 407 -15.74 -13.11 23.55
CA ILE A 407 -14.99 -14.36 23.52
C ILE A 407 -15.05 -14.88 22.08
N GLU A 408 -13.92 -14.94 21.38
CA GLU A 408 -13.89 -15.35 19.97
C GLU A 408 -14.48 -16.75 19.73
N ASP A 409 -14.25 -17.69 20.65
CA ASP A 409 -14.83 -19.04 20.56
C ASP A 409 -16.37 -19.03 20.52
N SER A 410 -17.02 -18.02 21.11
CA SER A 410 -18.48 -17.89 21.11
C SER A 410 -19.06 -17.49 19.74
N VAL A 411 -18.20 -17.04 18.82
CA VAL A 411 -18.57 -16.57 17.47
C VAL A 411 -17.82 -17.31 16.37
N ALA A 412 -16.92 -18.25 16.69
CA ALA A 412 -16.07 -18.96 15.74
C ALA A 412 -16.80 -19.74 14.63
N GLY A 413 -18.07 -20.10 14.85
CA GLY A 413 -18.91 -20.77 13.86
C GLY A 413 -19.81 -19.85 13.04
N ASN A 414 -19.74 -18.53 13.24
CA ASN A 414 -20.67 -17.58 12.61
C ASN A 414 -19.96 -16.30 12.17
N TYR A 415 -19.45 -16.33 10.93
CA TYR A 415 -18.74 -15.23 10.30
C TYR A 415 -19.53 -13.92 10.27
N GLU A 416 -20.82 -13.96 9.92
CA GLU A 416 -21.66 -12.76 9.88
C GLU A 416 -21.88 -12.17 11.27
N LYS A 417 -22.20 -13.01 12.25
CA LYS A 417 -22.39 -12.56 13.64
C LYS A 417 -21.14 -11.92 14.20
N TYR A 418 -19.95 -12.44 13.88
CA TYR A 418 -18.68 -11.88 14.33
C TYR A 418 -18.58 -10.37 14.07
N PHE A 419 -18.94 -9.90 12.86
CA PHE A 419 -18.85 -8.48 12.52
C PHE A 419 -19.91 -7.62 13.23
N THR A 420 -21.05 -8.20 13.62
CA THR A 420 -22.08 -7.46 14.38
C THR A 420 -21.65 -7.13 15.81
N GLU A 421 -20.62 -7.79 16.33
CA GLU A 421 -20.11 -7.55 17.68
C GLU A 421 -19.31 -6.23 17.78
N PHE A 422 -18.95 -5.61 16.65
CA PHE A 422 -18.04 -4.46 16.57
C PHE A 422 -18.72 -3.11 16.27
N ASP A 423 -20.03 -2.98 16.49
CA ASP A 423 -20.74 -1.69 16.46
C ASP A 423 -20.23 -0.68 17.52
N ARG A 424 -19.44 -1.17 18.47
CA ARG A 424 -18.72 -0.39 19.48
C ARG A 424 -17.33 -1.00 19.73
N ALA A 425 -16.45 -0.25 20.39
CA ALA A 425 -15.19 -0.81 20.87
C ALA A 425 -15.44 -1.98 21.84
N ARG A 426 -14.71 -3.08 21.68
CA ARG A 426 -14.81 -4.30 22.50
C ARG A 426 -13.50 -4.62 23.18
N LEU A 427 -13.59 -5.29 24.33
CA LEU A 427 -12.50 -6.05 24.92
C LEU A 427 -12.61 -7.50 24.41
N VAL A 428 -11.60 -7.98 23.70
CA VAL A 428 -11.63 -9.27 23.01
C VAL A 428 -10.75 -10.28 23.77
N ALA A 429 -11.35 -11.38 24.18
CA ALA A 429 -10.64 -12.56 24.65
C ALA A 429 -10.36 -13.45 23.44
N MET A 430 -9.08 -13.49 23.04
CA MET A 430 -8.67 -14.21 21.83
C MET A 430 -8.64 -15.72 22.07
N LYS A 431 -9.09 -16.50 21.07
CA LYS A 431 -8.94 -17.94 21.04
C LYS A 431 -7.56 -18.34 20.47
N PRO A 432 -6.97 -19.46 20.95
CA PRO A 432 -5.83 -20.10 20.30
C PRO A 432 -6.13 -20.51 18.85
N GLY A 433 -5.06 -20.62 18.05
CA GLY A 433 -5.10 -20.96 16.63
C GLY A 433 -5.76 -19.89 15.76
N MET A 434 -6.36 -20.34 14.67
CA MET A 434 -7.00 -19.47 13.68
C MET A 434 -8.49 -19.21 13.98
N LEU A 435 -8.95 -18.03 13.58
CA LEU A 435 -10.38 -17.68 13.49
C LEU A 435 -10.67 -17.18 12.07
N PHE A 436 -11.56 -17.88 11.35
CA PHE A 436 -11.89 -17.58 9.95
C PHE A 436 -10.62 -17.47 9.07
N ASP A 437 -9.73 -18.44 9.23
CA ASP A 437 -8.43 -18.52 8.56
C ASP A 437 -7.50 -17.33 8.82
N LYS A 438 -7.72 -16.58 9.91
CA LYS A 438 -6.82 -15.51 10.38
C LYS A 438 -6.02 -15.93 11.60
N THR A 439 -4.71 -15.70 11.52
CA THR A 439 -3.71 -15.83 12.58
C THR A 439 -3.90 -14.77 13.67
N TRP A 440 -3.16 -14.89 14.78
CA TRP A 440 -3.17 -13.88 15.83
C TRP A 440 -2.73 -12.50 15.35
N VAL A 441 -1.64 -12.43 14.56
CA VAL A 441 -1.10 -11.16 14.05
C VAL A 441 -2.14 -10.44 13.17
N GLU A 442 -2.78 -11.17 12.26
CA GLU A 442 -3.82 -10.65 11.38
C GLU A 442 -5.02 -10.12 12.19
N ARG A 443 -5.50 -10.88 13.17
CA ARG A 443 -6.62 -10.46 14.03
C ARG A 443 -6.30 -9.23 14.87
N LEU A 444 -5.07 -9.12 15.38
CA LEU A 444 -4.60 -7.93 16.08
C LEU A 444 -4.60 -6.70 15.16
N PHE A 445 -4.17 -6.83 13.90
CA PHE A 445 -4.25 -5.71 12.95
C PHE A 445 -5.68 -5.27 12.66
N PHE A 446 -6.62 -6.21 12.58
CA PHE A 446 -8.05 -5.90 12.49
C PHE A 446 -8.53 -5.13 13.72
N TYR A 447 -8.28 -5.64 14.93
CA TYR A 447 -8.71 -4.99 16.18
C TYR A 447 -8.13 -3.59 16.35
N ASP A 448 -6.86 -3.43 16.01
CA ASP A 448 -6.17 -2.15 16.00
C ASP A 448 -6.86 -1.14 15.07
N ALA A 449 -7.20 -1.54 13.85
CA ALA A 449 -7.88 -0.69 12.86
C ALA A 449 -9.29 -0.27 13.31
N ILE A 450 -10.10 -1.20 13.80
CA ILE A 450 -11.49 -0.91 14.21
C ILE A 450 -11.62 -0.31 15.61
N GLY A 451 -10.51 -0.17 16.35
CA GLY A 451 -10.46 0.38 17.71
C GLY A 451 -10.98 -0.57 18.79
N ALA A 452 -10.93 -1.88 18.56
CA ALA A 452 -11.11 -2.88 19.60
C ALA A 452 -9.81 -3.02 20.43
N GLN A 453 -9.88 -3.74 21.54
CA GLN A 453 -8.76 -3.98 22.46
C GLN A 453 -8.72 -5.44 22.86
N VAL A 454 -7.54 -5.94 23.21
CA VAL A 454 -7.37 -7.33 23.67
C VAL A 454 -7.37 -7.42 25.20
N ASP A 455 -7.91 -8.52 25.71
CA ASP A 455 -7.82 -8.87 27.13
C ASP A 455 -6.47 -9.54 27.42
N ASP A 456 -5.47 -8.72 27.69
CA ASP A 456 -4.08 -9.11 27.92
C ASP A 456 -3.79 -9.53 29.37
N TYR A 457 -4.42 -10.62 29.82
CA TYR A 457 -4.10 -11.22 31.12
C TYR A 457 -2.65 -11.75 31.18
N PRO A 458 -2.07 -12.02 32.37
CA PRO A 458 -0.65 -12.39 32.47
C PRO A 458 -0.19 -13.57 31.60
N GLY A 459 -1.06 -14.57 31.37
CA GLY A 459 -0.77 -15.71 30.49
C GLY A 459 -0.87 -15.41 28.99
N TRP A 460 -1.53 -14.32 28.60
CA TRP A 460 -1.75 -13.95 27.21
C TRP A 460 -0.43 -13.75 26.44
N TYR A 461 0.62 -13.22 27.08
CA TYR A 461 1.90 -12.96 26.42
C TYR A 461 2.62 -14.25 26.03
N ALA A 462 2.56 -15.29 26.88
CA ALA A 462 3.14 -16.60 26.56
C ALA A 462 2.38 -17.26 25.39
N GLU A 463 1.04 -17.21 25.42
CA GLU A 463 0.18 -17.70 24.33
C GLU A 463 0.44 -16.93 23.02
N ALA A 464 0.55 -15.60 23.08
CA ALA A 464 0.90 -14.78 21.92
C ALA A 464 2.29 -15.13 21.36
N GLY A 465 3.23 -15.51 22.24
CA GLY A 465 4.56 -15.99 21.84
C GLY A 465 4.51 -17.33 21.11
N ASP A 466 3.66 -18.25 21.57
CA ASP A 466 3.48 -19.56 20.93
C ASP A 466 2.70 -19.46 19.60
N GLU A 467 1.74 -18.54 19.51
CA GLU A 467 0.83 -18.41 18.36
C GLU A 467 1.38 -17.49 17.26
N GLY A 468 1.97 -16.35 17.64
CA GLY A 468 2.46 -15.33 16.72
C GLY A 468 3.99 -15.25 16.58
N GLY A 469 4.72 -15.91 17.48
CA GLY A 469 6.19 -15.97 17.45
C GLY A 469 6.87 -14.60 17.48
N GLU A 470 8.10 -14.57 16.96
CA GLU A 470 8.92 -13.37 16.91
C GLU A 470 8.28 -12.25 16.05
N GLU A 471 7.53 -12.60 15.00
CA GLU A 471 6.87 -11.63 14.10
C GLU A 471 5.87 -10.74 14.86
N LEU A 472 5.02 -11.35 15.70
CA LEU A 472 4.05 -10.62 16.51
C LEU A 472 4.74 -9.61 17.44
N PHE A 473 5.77 -10.05 18.16
CA PHE A 473 6.49 -9.19 19.10
C PHE A 473 7.30 -8.11 18.40
N ARG A 474 7.78 -8.36 17.17
CA ARG A 474 8.33 -7.30 16.32
C ARG A 474 7.27 -6.25 16.03
N HIS A 475 6.03 -6.62 15.66
CA HIS A 475 4.99 -5.62 15.43
C HIS A 475 4.66 -4.78 16.67
N ILE A 476 4.66 -5.38 17.86
CA ILE A 476 4.48 -4.66 19.13
C ILE A 476 5.63 -3.68 19.37
N VAL A 477 6.89 -4.15 19.31
CA VAL A 477 8.07 -3.34 19.65
C VAL A 477 8.31 -2.20 18.65
N TYR A 478 7.99 -2.42 17.37
CA TYR A 478 8.11 -1.39 16.33
C TYR A 478 6.87 -0.49 16.22
N GLY A 479 5.86 -0.65 17.08
CA GLY A 479 4.70 0.25 17.13
C GLY A 479 3.77 0.15 15.92
N ASN A 480 3.72 -1.01 15.25
CA ASN A 480 2.84 -1.21 14.10
C ASN A 480 1.36 -1.32 14.53
N PHE A 481 1.10 -1.71 15.77
CA PHE A 481 -0.20 -1.57 16.40
C PHE A 481 -0.29 -0.19 17.06
N GLN A 482 -1.04 0.72 16.46
CA GLN A 482 -1.02 2.13 16.84
C GLN A 482 -2.08 2.50 17.90
N PHE A 483 -3.10 1.65 18.06
CA PHE A 483 -4.21 1.83 18.99
C PHE A 483 -4.32 0.70 20.01
N LEU A 484 -3.78 -0.50 19.74
CA LEU A 484 -3.67 -1.53 20.76
C LEU A 484 -2.63 -1.14 21.81
N GLU A 485 -2.95 -1.40 23.07
CA GLU A 485 -2.04 -1.19 24.20
C GLU A 485 -1.59 -2.53 24.77
N PHE A 486 -0.29 -2.68 24.98
CA PHE A 486 0.37 -3.84 25.57
C PHE A 486 1.22 -3.41 26.77
N ASP A 487 1.37 -4.26 27.78
CA ASP A 487 2.27 -4.01 28.92
C ASP A 487 3.73 -4.14 28.47
N PRO A 488 4.52 -3.04 28.47
CA PRO A 488 5.91 -3.07 28.02
C PRO A 488 6.80 -4.04 28.81
N VAL A 489 6.52 -4.24 30.10
CA VAL A 489 7.32 -5.13 30.96
C VAL A 489 7.01 -6.59 30.64
N ALA A 490 5.73 -6.93 30.45
CA ALA A 490 5.34 -8.29 30.07
C ALA A 490 5.87 -8.66 28.67
N VAL A 491 5.78 -7.73 27.71
CA VAL A 491 6.35 -7.88 26.37
C VAL A 491 7.87 -8.12 26.45
N PHE A 492 8.58 -7.29 27.23
CA PHE A 492 10.01 -7.43 27.41
C PHE A 492 10.41 -8.77 28.05
N ASN A 493 9.70 -9.20 29.09
CA ASN A 493 9.97 -10.46 29.78
C ASN A 493 9.77 -11.67 28.87
N GLU A 494 8.72 -11.68 28.05
CA GLU A 494 8.49 -12.76 27.09
C GLU A 494 9.61 -12.81 26.03
N ILE A 495 10.03 -11.66 25.49
CA ILE A 495 11.14 -11.60 24.53
C ILE A 495 12.45 -12.13 25.15
N LEU A 496 12.72 -11.83 26.42
CA LEU A 496 13.90 -12.36 27.11
C LEU A 496 13.80 -13.86 27.38
N TYR A 497 12.61 -14.36 27.68
CA TYR A 497 12.36 -15.79 27.86
C TYR A 497 12.65 -16.56 26.56
N ARG A 498 12.30 -15.98 25.41
CA ARG A 498 12.58 -16.48 24.05
C ARG A 498 13.98 -16.08 23.55
N GLY A 499 15.02 -16.44 24.31
CA GLY A 499 16.41 -16.02 24.05
C GLY A 499 16.98 -16.45 22.69
N GLU A 500 16.32 -17.38 21.99
CA GLU A 500 16.66 -17.80 20.63
C GLU A 500 16.28 -16.78 19.56
N TRP A 501 15.29 -15.91 19.81
CA TRP A 501 14.82 -14.90 18.86
C TRP A 501 15.91 -13.86 18.57
N ASP A 502 16.01 -13.44 17.31
CA ASP A 502 16.96 -12.39 16.93
C ASP A 502 16.56 -11.04 17.53
N LEU A 503 15.25 -10.81 17.71
CA LEU A 503 14.72 -9.67 18.46
C LEU A 503 15.23 -9.64 19.91
N SER A 504 15.37 -10.79 20.58
CA SER A 504 15.85 -10.86 21.96
C SER A 504 17.27 -10.35 22.09
N LYS A 505 18.17 -10.83 21.21
CA LYS A 505 19.56 -10.37 21.12
C LYS A 505 19.65 -8.87 20.86
N LEU A 506 18.83 -8.37 19.93
CA LEU A 506 18.80 -6.97 19.55
C LEU A 506 18.32 -6.05 20.69
N ILE A 507 17.27 -6.45 21.42
CA ILE A 507 16.77 -5.70 22.57
C ILE A 507 17.81 -5.68 23.70
N ILE A 508 18.45 -6.81 24.02
CA ILE A 508 19.48 -6.88 25.07
C ILE A 508 20.63 -5.95 24.74
N GLN A 509 21.13 -5.99 23.50
CA GLN A 509 22.20 -5.09 23.05
C GLN A 509 21.78 -3.62 23.19
N THR A 510 20.57 -3.27 22.74
CA THR A 510 20.06 -1.89 22.79
C THR A 510 19.95 -1.38 24.23
N ILE A 511 19.45 -2.20 25.17
CA ILE A 511 19.37 -1.82 26.58
C ILE A 511 20.76 -1.59 27.17
N HIS A 512 21.72 -2.47 26.89
CA HIS A 512 23.10 -2.31 27.37
C HIS A 512 23.73 -1.00 26.86
N GLU A 513 23.55 -0.67 25.58
CA GLU A 513 24.02 0.59 25.00
C GLU A 513 23.36 1.81 25.70
N LEU A 514 22.04 1.78 25.91
CA LEU A 514 21.30 2.85 26.60
C LEU A 514 21.71 3.04 28.06
N GLU A 515 21.91 1.95 28.81
CA GLU A 515 22.34 2.01 30.21
C GLU A 515 23.81 2.43 30.36
N GLY A 516 24.66 2.10 29.39
CA GLY A 516 26.05 2.51 29.32
C GLY A 516 26.27 3.96 28.88
N CYS A 517 25.20 4.74 28.66
CA CYS A 517 25.25 6.09 28.09
C CYS A 517 25.97 6.17 26.73
N LEU A 518 26.02 5.06 25.99
CA LEU A 518 26.54 5.03 24.64
C LEU A 518 25.45 5.56 23.69
N PRO A 519 25.78 6.43 22.72
CA PRO A 519 24.81 6.77 21.68
C PRO A 519 24.51 5.48 20.90
N VAL A 520 23.26 5.03 20.94
CA VAL A 520 22.77 3.96 20.06
C VAL A 520 22.85 4.50 18.64
N ARG A 521 23.83 4.06 17.86
CA ARG A 521 24.01 4.51 16.48
C ARG A 521 23.24 3.56 15.58
N ALA A 522 22.64 4.07 14.51
CA ALA A 522 22.10 3.23 13.44
C ALA A 522 23.16 2.23 12.92
N GLU A 523 24.44 2.57 13.05
CA GLU A 523 25.58 1.73 12.71
C GLU A 523 25.89 0.62 13.75
N SER A 524 25.57 0.82 15.04
CA SER A 524 25.86 -0.17 16.12
C SER A 524 24.84 -1.30 16.19
N ILE A 525 23.58 -1.01 15.84
CA ILE A 525 22.46 -1.96 15.86
C ILE A 525 21.92 -2.29 14.45
N GLY A 526 22.52 -1.73 13.40
CA GLY A 526 22.21 -2.03 11.99
C GLY A 526 20.87 -1.49 11.51
N GLY A 527 20.79 -0.20 11.13
CA GLY A 527 19.59 0.42 10.56
C GLY A 527 18.86 1.37 11.52
N SER A 528 17.71 1.90 11.08
CA SER A 528 16.89 2.84 11.84
C SER A 528 15.88 2.09 12.73
N HIS A 529 16.09 2.13 14.06
CA HIS A 529 15.29 1.38 15.05
C HIS A 529 14.71 2.26 16.16
N GLU A 530 14.29 3.48 15.83
CA GLU A 530 13.87 4.49 16.81
C GLU A 530 12.73 4.02 17.72
N GLU A 531 11.75 3.28 17.19
CA GLU A 531 10.63 2.74 17.96
C GLU A 531 11.09 1.68 18.97
N MET A 532 12.00 0.79 18.56
CA MET A 532 12.59 -0.19 19.46
C MET A 532 13.43 0.48 20.55
N ILE A 533 14.20 1.51 20.20
CA ILE A 533 14.97 2.30 21.17
C ILE A 533 14.03 2.97 22.16
N HIS A 534 12.93 3.55 21.70
CA HIS A 534 11.89 4.14 22.54
C HIS A 534 11.27 3.10 23.50
N PHE A 535 10.91 1.92 22.98
CA PHE A 535 10.42 0.80 23.78
C PHE A 535 11.41 0.39 24.87
N CYS A 536 12.68 0.20 24.51
CA CYS A 536 13.74 -0.16 25.47
C CYS A 536 13.92 0.92 26.54
N GLY A 537 13.88 2.21 26.15
CA GLY A 537 13.93 3.33 27.08
C GLY A 537 12.76 3.33 28.08
N LEU A 538 11.55 3.03 27.62
CA LEU A 538 10.36 2.91 28.46
C LEU A 538 10.51 1.77 29.48
N VAL A 539 11.00 0.60 29.05
CA VAL A 539 11.26 -0.55 29.94
C VAL A 539 12.26 -0.19 31.04
N ILE A 540 13.38 0.47 30.70
CA ILE A 540 14.39 0.91 31.67
C ILE A 540 13.77 1.86 32.69
N GLN A 541 12.96 2.83 32.23
CA GLN A 541 12.29 3.79 33.13
C GLN A 541 11.32 3.11 34.09
N ILE A 542 10.53 2.13 33.63
CA ILE A 542 9.59 1.39 34.47
C ILE A 542 10.34 0.56 35.51
N ARG A 543 11.40 -0.18 35.10
CA ARG A 543 12.22 -0.99 36.02
C ARG A 543 12.86 -0.14 37.12
N LYS A 544 13.37 1.05 36.79
CA LYS A 544 13.97 1.97 37.77
C LYS A 544 12.98 2.57 38.77
N ARG A 545 11.68 2.60 38.46
CA ARG A 545 10.62 3.08 39.37
C ARG A 545 10.08 1.99 40.29
N ALA A 546 10.32 0.71 39.96
CA ALA A 546 9.88 -0.44 40.74
C ALA A 546 10.90 -0.86 41.81
N VAL A 547 12.13 -0.37 41.72
CA VAL A 547 13.20 -0.44 42.74
C VAL A 547 13.15 0.82 43.58
#